data_AF-A0A7S1CZ10-F1
#
_entry.id   AF-A0A7S1CZ10-F1
#
_cell.length_a   1.000
_cell.length_b   1.000
_cell.length_c   1.000
_cell.angle_alpha   90.00
_cell.angle_beta   90.00
_cell.angle_gamma   90.00
#
_symmetry.space_group_name_H-M   'P 1'
#
loop_
_entity.id
_entity.type
_entity.pdbx_description
1 polymer ?
#
loop_
_entity_poly.entity_id
_entity_poly.type
_entity_poly.pdbx_seq_one_letter_code
_entity_poly.pdbx_strand_id
1 'polypeptide(L)'
;GNHEEAYRFGQLALKLQDQQGIARMLPPTYPLIYMFFHHWKHLLRDCLDPLRFAYEAGMAIGEVDGGFLAIQTYTAIAFHCGVPLEDVEKVHRQYCRQMCDFDHRSQALLALPCWQLCLNLLGMSDSPPSELTGEAIQEEQFAQEAEESGNLLAQNSLDLAKLILSYCLGDRLGLEKKIDGVKMPMKVG
;
A
#
# COMPACT_ATOMS: atom_id res chain seq x y z
N GLY A 1 21.08 -7.76 -4.02
CA GLY A 1 21.13 -8.31 -2.64
C GLY A 1 21.01 -9.82 -2.67
N ASN A 2 21.21 -10.52 -1.55
CA ASN A 2 21.09 -11.98 -1.50
C ASN A 2 19.62 -12.41 -1.31
N HIS A 3 18.90 -12.51 -2.42
CA HIS A 3 17.45 -12.73 -2.45
C HIS A 3 17.03 -14.11 -1.92
N GLU A 4 17.87 -15.13 -2.09
CA GLU A 4 17.58 -16.49 -1.66
C GLU A 4 17.62 -16.63 -0.13
N GLU A 5 18.61 -16.00 0.51
CA GLU A 5 18.71 -15.97 1.97
C GLU A 5 17.54 -15.22 2.60
N ALA A 6 17.17 -14.05 2.06
CA ALA A 6 16.03 -13.29 2.55
C ALA A 6 14.72 -14.09 2.48
N TYR A 7 14.49 -14.78 1.36
CA TYR A 7 13.35 -15.68 1.21
C TYR A 7 13.38 -16.84 2.22
N ARG A 8 14.54 -17.47 2.43
CA ARG A 8 14.71 -18.57 3.39
C ARG A 8 14.40 -18.12 4.83
N PHE A 9 14.86 -16.95 5.23
CA PHE A 9 14.56 -16.39 6.56
C PHE A 9 13.10 -16.01 6.71
N GLY A 10 12.45 -15.46 5.67
CA GLY A 10 11.01 -15.23 5.68
C GLY A 10 10.22 -16.53 5.88
N GLN A 11 10.56 -17.59 5.15
CA GLN A 11 9.92 -18.91 5.31
C GLN A 11 10.15 -19.50 6.71
N LEU A 12 11.33 -19.30 7.29
CA LEU A 12 11.61 -19.74 8.66
C LEU A 12 10.77 -18.97 9.69
N ALA A 13 10.63 -17.65 9.53
CA ALA A 13 9.81 -16.83 10.41
C ALA A 13 8.33 -17.27 10.38
N LEU A 14 7.78 -17.55 9.20
CA LEU A 14 6.41 -18.10 9.06
C LEU A 14 6.28 -19.45 9.79
N LYS A 15 7.22 -20.38 9.59
CA LYS A 15 7.19 -21.70 10.24
C LYS A 15 7.32 -21.65 11.76
N LEU A 16 8.14 -20.75 12.30
CA LEU A 16 8.30 -20.59 13.74
C LEU A 16 7.03 -20.04 14.40
N GLN A 17 6.26 -19.22 13.69
CA GLN A 17 4.99 -18.70 14.17
C GLN A 17 3.93 -19.80 14.28
N ASP A 18 3.81 -20.67 13.28
CA ASP A 18 2.89 -21.81 13.29
C ASP A 18 3.18 -22.78 14.43
N GLN A 19 4.46 -22.95 14.79
CA GLN A 19 4.88 -23.91 15.83
C GLN A 19 4.69 -23.39 17.26
N GLN A 20 4.75 -22.07 17.48
CA GLN A 20 4.67 -21.49 18.83
C GLN A 20 3.31 -20.91 19.19
N GLY A 21 2.32 -20.93 18.29
CA GLY A 21 0.99 -20.36 18.55
C GLY A 21 1.02 -18.86 18.86
N ILE A 22 2.06 -18.15 18.42
CA ILE A 22 2.26 -16.73 18.73
C ILE A 22 1.45 -15.90 17.73
N ALA A 23 0.12 -15.91 17.89
CA ALA A 23 -0.80 -15.11 17.08
C ALA A 23 -0.42 -13.62 17.06
N ARG A 24 0.26 -13.12 18.11
CA ARG A 24 0.77 -11.73 18.22
C ARG A 24 1.86 -11.36 17.23
N MET A 25 2.62 -12.31 16.70
CA MET A 25 3.70 -11.99 15.77
C MET A 25 3.26 -12.00 14.31
N LEU A 26 2.08 -12.55 13.99
CA LEU A 26 1.56 -12.59 12.63
C LEU A 26 1.37 -11.18 12.04
N PRO A 27 0.66 -10.24 12.72
CA PRO A 27 0.32 -8.95 12.14
C PRO A 27 1.53 -8.08 11.73
N PRO A 28 2.61 -7.95 12.52
CA PRO A 28 3.78 -7.17 12.09
C PRO A 28 4.70 -7.93 11.11
N THR A 29 4.65 -9.26 11.08
CA THR A 29 5.61 -10.08 10.31
C THR A 29 5.12 -10.39 8.89
N TYR A 30 3.84 -10.72 8.76
CA TYR A 30 3.24 -11.10 7.48
C TYR A 30 3.39 -10.01 6.41
N PRO A 31 3.07 -8.73 6.67
CA PRO A 31 3.15 -7.68 5.67
C PRO A 31 4.56 -7.53 5.11
N LEU A 32 5.58 -7.62 5.96
CA LEU A 32 6.98 -7.54 5.54
C LEU A 32 7.37 -8.73 4.64
N ILE A 33 6.94 -9.94 4.98
CA ILE A 33 7.28 -11.14 4.21
C ILE A 33 6.56 -11.14 2.85
N TYR A 34 5.26 -10.85 2.86
CA TYR A 34 4.44 -10.90 1.65
C TYR A 34 4.71 -9.73 0.72
N MET A 35 4.98 -8.53 1.25
CA MET A 35 5.31 -7.35 0.45
C MET A 35 6.69 -7.47 -0.20
N PHE A 36 7.72 -7.92 0.53
CA PHE A 36 9.09 -7.85 0.03
C PHE A 36 9.65 -9.13 -0.59
N PHE A 37 9.17 -10.32 -0.18
CA PHE A 37 9.87 -11.57 -0.50
C PHE A 37 9.00 -12.62 -1.18
N HIS A 38 7.71 -12.71 -0.83
CA HIS A 38 6.86 -13.80 -1.32
C HIS A 38 6.67 -13.77 -2.85
N HIS A 39 6.48 -12.59 -3.41
CA HIS A 39 6.21 -12.39 -4.83
C HIS A 39 7.40 -12.73 -5.75
N TRP A 40 8.60 -12.97 -5.21
CA TRP A 40 9.74 -13.43 -6.02
C TRP A 40 9.65 -14.89 -6.43
N LYS A 41 8.87 -15.71 -5.69
CA LYS A 41 8.75 -17.15 -5.93
C LYS A 41 7.31 -17.65 -6.08
N HIS A 42 6.32 -16.82 -5.78
CA HIS A 42 4.89 -17.14 -5.83
C HIS A 42 4.09 -16.05 -6.53
N LEU A 43 2.85 -16.35 -6.89
CA LEU A 43 1.97 -15.35 -7.50
C LEU A 43 1.63 -14.28 -6.48
N LEU A 44 1.65 -13.01 -6.90
CA LEU A 44 1.34 -11.89 -6.02
C LEU A 44 -0.05 -12.01 -5.38
N ARG A 45 -0.99 -12.64 -6.07
CA ARG A 45 -2.35 -12.90 -5.57
C ARG A 45 -2.40 -13.85 -4.37
N ASP A 46 -1.41 -14.71 -4.21
CA ASP A 46 -1.35 -15.70 -3.12
C ASP A 46 -1.07 -15.00 -1.78
N CYS A 47 -0.66 -13.73 -1.80
CA CYS A 47 -0.52 -12.88 -0.62
C CYS A 47 -1.86 -12.39 -0.05
N LEU A 48 -2.96 -12.40 -0.83
CA LEU A 48 -4.21 -11.72 -0.45
C LEU A 48 -4.86 -12.35 0.79
N ASP A 49 -5.07 -13.67 0.80
CA ASP A 49 -5.72 -14.35 1.92
C ASP A 49 -4.87 -14.28 3.20
N PRO A 50 -3.54 -14.54 3.18
CA PRO A 50 -2.70 -14.38 4.36
C PRO A 50 -2.71 -12.96 4.95
N LEU A 51 -2.71 -11.92 4.11
CA LEU A 51 -2.72 -10.53 4.58
C LEU A 51 -4.07 -10.14 5.20
N ARG A 52 -5.18 -10.61 4.63
CA ARG A 52 -6.51 -10.44 5.23
C ARG A 52 -6.59 -11.11 6.60
N PHE A 53 -6.10 -12.36 6.69
CA PHE A 53 -6.05 -13.08 7.96
C PHE A 53 -5.19 -12.36 9.01
N ALA A 54 -4.01 -11.86 8.62
CA ALA A 54 -3.13 -11.11 9.52
C ALA A 54 -3.78 -9.82 10.04
N TYR A 55 -4.54 -9.11 9.20
CA TYR A 55 -5.34 -7.97 9.62
C TYR A 55 -6.41 -8.37 10.66
N GLU A 56 -7.24 -9.37 10.36
CA GLU A 56 -8.30 -9.83 11.27
C GLU A 56 -7.73 -10.31 12.62
N ALA A 57 -6.64 -11.09 12.58
CA ALA A 57 -5.94 -11.55 13.77
C ALA A 57 -5.37 -10.40 14.60
N GLY A 58 -4.75 -9.40 13.95
CA GLY A 58 -4.21 -8.22 14.61
C GLY A 58 -5.28 -7.41 15.32
N MET A 59 -6.41 -7.16 14.65
CA MET A 59 -7.55 -6.47 15.25
C MET A 59 -8.13 -7.26 16.44
N ALA A 60 -8.23 -8.58 16.36
CA ALA A 60 -8.81 -9.42 17.41
C ALA A 60 -7.97 -9.45 18.70
N ILE A 61 -6.65 -9.34 18.60
CA ILE A 61 -5.73 -9.43 19.75
C ILE A 61 -5.19 -8.08 20.24
N GLY A 62 -5.66 -6.98 19.63
CA GLY A 62 -5.23 -5.62 19.95
C GLY A 62 -3.88 -5.21 19.34
N GLU A 63 -3.34 -5.99 18.40
CA GLU A 63 -2.12 -5.65 17.66
C GLU A 63 -2.49 -4.78 16.44
N VAL A 64 -2.96 -3.56 16.73
CA VAL A 64 -3.60 -2.66 15.76
C VAL A 64 -2.63 -2.20 14.66
N ASP A 65 -1.39 -1.83 15.03
CA ASP A 65 -0.36 -1.39 14.08
C ASP A 65 -0.06 -2.45 13.03
N GLY A 66 0.17 -3.70 13.47
CA GLY A 66 0.43 -4.81 12.56
C GLY A 66 -0.79 -5.14 11.69
N GLY A 67 -2.00 -5.05 12.26
CA GLY A 67 -3.23 -5.23 11.50
C GLY A 67 -3.38 -4.18 10.40
N PHE A 68 -3.18 -2.91 10.72
CA PHE A 68 -3.23 -1.81 9.77
C PHE A 68 -2.14 -1.90 8.70
N LEU A 69 -0.93 -2.34 9.04
CA LEU A 69 0.09 -2.61 8.03
C LEU A 69 -0.36 -3.73 7.08
N ALA A 70 -0.97 -4.81 7.59
CA ALA A 70 -1.44 -5.92 6.78
C ALA A 70 -2.55 -5.53 5.80
N ILE A 71 -3.55 -4.77 6.22
CA ILE A 71 -4.64 -4.36 5.32
C ILE A 71 -4.18 -3.36 4.26
N GLN A 72 -3.21 -2.48 4.58
CA GLN A 72 -2.61 -1.58 3.60
C GLN A 72 -1.86 -2.35 2.52
N THR A 73 -1.01 -3.30 2.92
CA THR A 73 -0.31 -4.19 1.99
C THR A 73 -1.30 -4.99 1.16
N TYR A 74 -2.39 -5.50 1.77
CA TYR A 74 -3.46 -6.20 1.06
C TYR A 74 -4.03 -5.33 -0.06
N THR A 75 -4.40 -4.08 0.22
CA THR A 75 -5.02 -3.23 -0.82
C THR A 75 -4.09 -2.85 -1.95
N ALA A 76 -2.81 -2.59 -1.64
CA ALA A 76 -1.81 -2.35 -2.68
C ALA A 76 -1.66 -3.58 -3.60
N ILE A 77 -1.58 -4.78 -3.01
CA ILE A 77 -1.50 -6.02 -3.77
C ILE A 77 -2.78 -6.30 -4.56
N ALA A 78 -3.95 -6.08 -3.96
CA ALA A 78 -5.24 -6.30 -4.61
C ALA A 78 -5.39 -5.44 -5.87
N PHE A 79 -5.01 -4.16 -5.78
CA PHE A 79 -4.96 -3.26 -6.92
C PHE A 79 -4.06 -3.82 -8.04
N HIS A 80 -2.82 -4.19 -7.71
CA HIS A 80 -1.87 -4.72 -8.71
C HIS A 80 -2.23 -6.11 -9.27
N CYS A 81 -3.06 -6.89 -8.55
CA CYS A 81 -3.56 -8.17 -9.04
C CYS A 81 -4.80 -8.06 -9.93
N GLY A 82 -5.32 -6.84 -10.17
CA GLY A 82 -6.53 -6.63 -10.96
C GLY A 82 -7.80 -7.12 -10.26
N VAL A 83 -7.84 -7.09 -8.92
CA VAL A 83 -9.09 -7.22 -8.17
C VAL A 83 -10.03 -6.09 -8.63
N PRO A 84 -11.35 -6.34 -8.79
CA PRO A 84 -12.29 -5.30 -9.19
C PRO A 84 -12.13 -4.04 -8.36
N LEU A 85 -12.02 -2.90 -9.04
CA LEU A 85 -11.58 -1.66 -8.43
C LEU A 85 -12.57 -1.16 -7.35
N GLU A 86 -13.87 -1.46 -7.54
CA GLU A 86 -14.93 -1.19 -6.58
C GLU A 86 -14.71 -1.94 -5.26
N ASP A 87 -14.16 -3.16 -5.31
CA ASP A 87 -13.88 -3.95 -4.12
C ASP A 87 -12.63 -3.45 -3.41
N VAL A 88 -11.61 -3.01 -4.15
CA VAL A 88 -10.41 -2.38 -3.59
C VAL A 88 -10.77 -1.05 -2.91
N GLU A 89 -11.59 -0.22 -3.56
CA GLU A 89 -12.10 1.05 -3.02
C GLU A 89 -12.89 0.84 -1.72
N LYS A 90 -13.81 -0.12 -1.69
CA LYS A 90 -14.60 -0.43 -0.47
C LYS A 90 -13.70 -0.79 0.71
N VAL A 91 -12.65 -1.58 0.46
CA VAL A 91 -11.70 -1.96 1.52
C VAL A 91 -10.95 -0.72 2.00
N HIS A 92 -10.41 0.11 1.11
CA HIS A 92 -9.79 1.40 1.45
C HIS A 92 -10.70 2.25 2.33
N ARG A 93 -11.92 2.51 1.88
CA ARG A 93 -12.91 3.31 2.61
C ARG A 93 -13.19 2.76 4.00
N GLN A 94 -13.32 1.44 4.14
CA GLN A 94 -13.57 0.80 5.43
C GLN A 94 -12.41 1.01 6.40
N TYR A 95 -11.18 0.67 6.02
CA TYR A 95 -10.08 0.74 6.99
C TYR A 95 -9.56 2.16 7.20
N CYS A 96 -9.64 3.07 6.21
CA CYS A 96 -9.27 4.47 6.43
C CYS A 96 -10.20 5.12 7.47
N ARG A 97 -11.50 4.79 7.45
CA ARG A 97 -12.43 5.19 8.52
C ARG A 97 -12.02 4.62 9.87
N GLN A 98 -11.71 3.32 9.93
CA GLN A 98 -11.23 2.71 11.17
C GLN A 98 -9.93 3.35 11.68
N MET A 99 -8.95 3.62 10.82
CA MET A 99 -7.69 4.27 11.22
C MET A 99 -7.93 5.65 11.85
N CYS A 100 -8.93 6.40 11.37
CA CYS A 100 -9.35 7.65 12.00
C CYS A 100 -9.92 7.44 13.40
N ASP A 101 -10.72 6.39 13.61
CA ASP A 101 -11.30 6.06 14.92
C ASP A 101 -10.21 5.64 15.94
N PHE A 102 -9.10 5.07 15.45
CA PHE A 102 -7.97 4.65 16.27
C PHE A 102 -6.88 5.73 16.44
N ASP A 103 -7.04 6.93 15.89
CA ASP A 103 -6.00 8.00 15.88
C ASP A 103 -4.68 7.60 15.17
N HIS A 104 -4.74 6.65 14.23
CA HIS A 104 -3.59 6.13 13.47
C HIS A 104 -3.45 6.80 12.10
N ARG A 105 -3.78 8.10 12.01
CA ARG A 105 -3.83 8.85 10.74
C ARG A 105 -2.50 8.87 9.98
N SER A 106 -1.37 8.86 10.70
CA SER A 106 -0.04 8.84 10.09
C SER A 106 0.24 7.55 9.31
N GLN A 107 -0.36 6.43 9.69
CA GLN A 107 -0.24 5.17 8.95
C GLN A 107 -1.13 5.15 7.71
N ALA A 108 -2.26 5.86 7.71
CA ALA A 108 -3.13 5.94 6.54
C ALA A 108 -2.43 6.58 5.32
N LEU A 109 -1.41 7.42 5.54
CA LEU A 109 -0.73 8.19 4.49
C LEU A 109 -0.24 7.33 3.31
N LEU A 110 0.16 6.08 3.52
CA LEU A 110 0.64 5.22 2.43
C LEU A 110 -0.48 4.72 1.51
N ALA A 111 -1.66 4.49 2.08
CA ALA A 111 -2.82 3.97 1.39
C ALA A 111 -3.65 5.05 0.68
N LEU A 112 -3.61 6.27 1.21
CA LEU A 112 -4.44 7.37 0.79
C LEU A 112 -4.31 7.73 -0.71
N PRO A 113 -3.09 7.80 -1.32
CA PRO A 113 -2.96 8.03 -2.76
C PRO A 113 -3.57 6.91 -3.62
N CYS A 114 -3.43 5.65 -3.20
CA CYS A 114 -4.01 4.51 -3.91
C CYS A 114 -5.55 4.52 -3.82
N TRP A 115 -6.11 4.91 -2.66
CA TRP A 115 -7.55 5.08 -2.51
C TRP A 115 -8.07 6.18 -3.44
N GLN A 116 -7.43 7.34 -3.47
CA GLN A 116 -7.83 8.43 -4.38
C GLN A 116 -7.69 8.01 -5.85
N LEU A 117 -6.63 7.27 -6.21
CA LEU A 117 -6.48 6.69 -7.53
C LEU A 117 -7.67 5.80 -7.90
N CYS A 118 -8.14 4.94 -6.99
CA CYS A 118 -9.32 4.12 -7.21
C CYS A 118 -10.56 4.98 -7.48
N LEU A 119 -10.79 6.03 -6.67
CA LEU A 119 -11.91 6.96 -6.86
C LEU A 119 -11.84 7.66 -8.22
N ASN A 120 -10.67 8.13 -8.63
CA ASN A 120 -10.46 8.78 -9.92
C ASN A 120 -10.78 7.84 -11.09
N LEU A 121 -10.25 6.61 -11.06
CA LEU A 121 -10.44 5.62 -12.11
C LEU A 121 -11.88 5.10 -12.17
N LEU A 122 -12.61 5.09 -11.06
CA LEU A 122 -14.05 4.79 -11.00
C LEU A 122 -14.93 5.97 -11.46
N GLY A 123 -14.37 7.15 -11.72
CA GLY A 123 -15.13 8.35 -12.03
C GLY A 123 -15.94 8.88 -10.82
N MET A 124 -15.49 8.59 -9.61
CA MET A 124 -16.12 8.98 -8.35
C MET A 124 -15.46 10.21 -7.69
N SER A 125 -14.51 10.86 -8.38
CA SER A 125 -13.92 12.12 -7.91
C SER A 125 -14.66 13.33 -8.50
N ASP A 126 -14.91 14.34 -7.66
CA ASP A 126 -15.48 15.62 -8.07
C ASP A 126 -14.44 16.55 -8.72
N SER A 127 -13.15 16.26 -8.56
CA SER A 127 -12.04 16.99 -9.16
C SER A 127 -11.70 16.48 -10.57
N PRO A 128 -10.92 17.21 -11.37
CA PRO A 128 -10.47 16.74 -12.67
C PRO A 128 -9.88 15.32 -12.58
N PRO A 129 -10.26 14.37 -13.48
CA PRO A 129 -9.84 12.98 -13.37
C PRO A 129 -8.32 12.75 -13.32
N SER A 130 -7.53 13.70 -13.83
CA SER A 130 -6.06 13.68 -13.85
C SER A 130 -5.39 14.14 -12.56
N GLU A 131 -6.14 14.66 -11.60
CA GLU A 131 -5.64 15.19 -10.33
C GLU A 131 -6.04 14.26 -9.19
N LEU A 132 -5.10 13.87 -8.34
CA LEU A 132 -5.37 13.08 -7.14
C LEU A 132 -5.90 13.97 -6.02
N THR A 133 -7.00 14.65 -6.30
CA THR A 133 -7.71 15.52 -5.37
C THR A 133 -9.14 15.00 -5.24
N GLY A 134 -9.64 14.89 -4.01
CA GLY A 134 -10.98 14.38 -3.75
C GLY A 134 -11.19 13.97 -2.30
N GLU A 135 -12.03 12.95 -2.09
CA GLU A 135 -12.43 12.47 -0.76
C GLU A 135 -11.24 12.00 0.08
N ALA A 136 -10.27 11.32 -0.51
CA ALA A 136 -9.20 10.66 0.22
C ALA A 136 -8.01 11.59 0.48
N ILE A 137 -7.60 12.39 -0.51
CA ILE A 137 -6.49 13.35 -0.39
C ILE A 137 -6.74 14.63 -1.19
N GLN A 138 -6.01 15.67 -0.81
CA GLN A 138 -5.83 16.89 -1.60
C GLN A 138 -4.38 16.86 -2.13
N GLU A 139 -4.19 16.74 -3.44
CA GLU A 139 -2.88 16.40 -4.04
C GLU A 139 -1.75 17.32 -3.56
N GLU A 140 -1.94 18.64 -3.67
CA GLU A 140 -0.91 19.64 -3.34
C GLU A 140 -0.58 19.64 -1.84
N GLN A 141 -1.60 19.57 -0.99
CA GLN A 141 -1.43 19.56 0.47
C GLN A 141 -0.70 18.29 0.91
N PHE A 142 -1.11 17.14 0.37
CA PHE A 142 -0.47 15.86 0.68
C PHE A 142 0.99 15.84 0.21
N ALA A 143 1.28 16.37 -0.98
CA ALA A 143 2.64 16.47 -1.50
C ALA A 143 3.53 17.34 -0.60
N GLN A 144 3.02 18.50 -0.18
CA GLN A 144 3.73 19.42 0.72
C GLN A 144 4.01 18.76 2.09
N GLU A 145 3.00 18.13 2.70
CA GLU A 145 3.15 17.43 3.99
C GLU A 145 4.17 16.28 3.90
N ALA A 146 4.15 15.52 2.80
CA ALA A 146 5.09 14.43 2.57
C ALA A 146 6.53 14.94 2.36
N GLU A 147 6.71 16.10 1.73
CA GLU A 147 8.00 16.77 1.56
C GLU A 147 8.54 17.30 2.89
N GLU A 148 7.74 18.09 3.62
CA GLU A 148 8.12 18.71 4.89
C GLU A 148 8.44 17.69 5.98
N SER A 149 7.72 16.56 6.00
CA SER A 149 7.98 15.46 6.94
C SER A 149 9.16 14.57 6.52
N GLY A 150 9.68 14.71 5.30
CA GLY A 150 10.69 13.81 4.73
C GLY A 150 10.17 12.37 4.54
N ASN A 151 8.85 12.17 4.46
CA ASN A 151 8.25 10.85 4.33
C ASN A 151 8.33 10.34 2.88
N LEU A 152 9.47 9.73 2.53
CA LEU A 152 9.73 9.20 1.20
C LEU A 152 8.72 8.15 0.73
N LEU A 153 8.12 7.38 1.66
CA LEU A 153 7.13 6.37 1.29
C LEU A 153 5.81 7.01 0.86
N ALA A 154 5.37 8.08 1.53
CA ALA A 154 4.20 8.85 1.13
C ALA A 154 4.42 9.54 -0.23
N GLN A 155 5.60 10.14 -0.45
CA GLN A 155 5.98 10.74 -1.74
C GLN A 155 5.94 9.70 -2.87
N ASN A 156 6.58 8.55 -2.66
CA ASN A 156 6.60 7.48 -3.66
C ASN A 156 5.19 6.94 -3.97
N SER A 157 4.32 6.83 -2.96
CA SER A 157 2.93 6.39 -3.15
C SER A 157 2.16 7.39 -4.02
N LEU A 158 2.32 8.69 -3.77
CA LEU A 158 1.72 9.74 -4.58
C LEU A 158 2.23 9.71 -6.03
N ASP A 159 3.54 9.64 -6.24
CA ASP A 159 4.15 9.63 -7.56
C ASP A 159 3.72 8.41 -8.38
N LEU A 160 3.67 7.23 -7.76
CA LEU A 160 3.20 6.01 -8.41
C LEU A 160 1.73 6.12 -8.82
N ALA A 161 0.87 6.63 -7.93
CA ALA A 161 -0.53 6.84 -8.24
C ALA A 161 -0.71 7.82 -9.41
N LYS A 162 0.07 8.91 -9.43
CA LYS A 162 0.07 9.90 -10.53
C LYS A 162 0.52 9.30 -11.85
N LEU A 163 1.52 8.42 -11.83
CA LEU A 163 2.01 7.72 -13.02
C LEU A 163 0.93 6.80 -13.60
N ILE A 164 0.30 5.98 -12.75
CA ILE A 164 -0.76 5.05 -13.16
C ILE A 164 -1.94 5.83 -13.75
N LEU A 165 -2.36 6.90 -13.07
CA LEU A 165 -3.48 7.72 -13.51
C LEU A 165 -3.22 8.37 -14.88
N SER A 166 -2.06 9.00 -15.07
CA SER A 166 -1.69 9.61 -16.36
C SER A 166 -1.60 8.57 -17.48
N TYR A 167 -1.13 7.35 -17.18
CA TYR A 167 -1.12 6.25 -18.15
C TYR A 167 -2.54 5.83 -18.55
N CYS A 168 -3.41 5.60 -17.57
CA CYS A 168 -4.79 5.17 -17.81
C CYS A 168 -5.62 6.21 -18.58
N LEU A 169 -5.38 7.51 -18.36
CA LEU A 169 -6.10 8.60 -19.04
C LEU A 169 -5.49 8.99 -20.40
N GLY A 170 -4.36 8.39 -20.79
CA GLY A 170 -3.68 8.72 -22.05
C GLY A 170 -2.98 10.08 -22.07
N ASP A 171 -2.69 10.67 -20.90
CA ASP A 171 -1.96 11.94 -20.79
C ASP A 171 -0.45 11.72 -20.95
N ARG A 172 0.00 11.65 -22.20
CA ARG A 172 1.42 11.46 -22.54
C ARG A 172 2.34 12.58 -22.05
N LEU A 173 1.88 13.83 -21.99
CA LEU A 173 2.71 14.98 -21.61
C LEU A 173 2.89 15.06 -20.08
N GLY A 174 1.87 14.65 -19.30
CA GLY A 174 1.99 14.48 -17.86
C GLY A 174 2.94 13.34 -17.47
N LEU A 175 3.00 12.26 -18.24
CA LEU A 175 3.91 11.13 -18.02
C LEU A 175 5.39 11.53 -18.12
N GLU A 176 5.78 12.23 -19.20
CA GLU A 176 7.19 12.59 -19.45
C GLU A 176 7.74 13.54 -18.36
N LYS A 177 6.99 14.56 -17.96
CA LYS A 177 7.40 15.49 -16.89
C LYS A 177 7.55 14.82 -15.51
N LYS A 178 6.70 13.83 -15.22
CA LYS A 178 6.71 13.13 -13.92
C LYS A 178 7.85 12.12 -13.83
N ILE A 179 8.16 11.41 -14.91
CA ILE A 179 9.29 10.48 -14.97
C ILE A 179 10.63 11.24 -14.77
N ASP A 180 10.77 12.43 -15.36
CA ASP A 180 11.99 13.27 -15.19
C ASP A 180 12.15 13.84 -13.77
N GLY A 181 11.05 13.97 -13.02
CA GLY A 181 11.03 14.44 -11.63
C GLY A 181 11.35 13.35 -10.59
N VAL A 182 11.18 12.07 -10.94
CA VAL A 182 11.54 10.95 -10.05
C VAL A 182 13.06 10.86 -9.97
N LYS A 183 13.64 11.43 -8.91
CA LYS A 183 15.03 11.18 -8.54
C LYS A 183 15.16 9.71 -8.12
N MET A 184 15.38 8.82 -9.07
CA MET A 184 15.79 7.46 -8.75
C MET A 184 17.13 7.53 -7.99
N PRO A 185 17.22 7.01 -6.76
CA PRO A 185 18.51 6.84 -6.10
C PRO A 185 19.24 5.67 -6.78
N MET A 186 19.74 5.87 -7.99
CA MET A 186 20.75 4.98 -8.56
C MET A 186 22.11 5.35 -7.98
N LYS A 187 22.41 4.74 -6.82
CA LYS A 187 23.74 4.19 -6.56
C LYS A 187 23.57 2.89 -5.80
N VAL A 188 23.41 1.81 -6.55
CA VAL A 188 23.75 0.48 -6.04
C VAL A 188 25.22 0.28 -6.41
N GLY A 189 26.09 0.36 -5.40
CA GLY A 189 27.48 -0.07 -5.50
C GLY A 189 27.60 -1.59 -5.50
#